data_AF-A0A959WRW9-F1
#
_entry.id   AF-A0A959WRW9-F1
#
_cell.length_a   1.000
_cell.length_b   1.000
_cell.length_c   1.000
_cell.angle_alpha   90.00
_cell.angle_beta   90.00
_cell.angle_gamma   90.00
#
_symmetry.space_group_name_H-M   'P 1'
#
loop_
_entity.id
_entity.type
_entity.pdbx_description
1 polymer ?
#
loop_
_entity_poly.entity_id
_entity_poly.type
_entity_poly.pdbx_seq_one_letter_code
_entity_poly.pdbx_strand_id
1 'polypeptide(L)'
;MRGKAARLTAVAAGALAIGFTGCGGDDPTTSTVTSSSSTTTSAVSTDEFITAADARCAEANAAVANLSSEGSASSTVIQQQLDITQQTLKGLKALGTPEDPDGSLGDYYDAVKEQISLLGQQQSALASGDSATADALTTQLDQAESDAQTAAQSFGFEECGQTGTTISADTTSAVPSDSPATTVSPTTTTPAPAPVTPEPVTPAPPSGGTSGGGTGTGGSSGGSSGGSSGGISP
;
A
#
# COMPACT_ATOMS: atom_id res chain seq x y z
N MET A 1 -10.96 27.18 -33.32
CA MET A 1 -10.40 26.45 -34.48
C MET A 1 -9.70 25.21 -33.93
N ARG A 2 -10.40 24.07 -33.86
CA ARG A 2 -10.20 22.87 -34.72
C ARG A 2 -8.75 22.36 -34.78
N GLY A 3 -8.52 21.19 -34.19
CA GLY A 3 -7.35 20.34 -34.46
C GLY A 3 -7.36 19.05 -33.63
N LYS A 4 -8.11 18.03 -34.06
CA LYS A 4 -8.05 16.65 -33.52
C LYS A 4 -6.80 15.94 -34.05
N ALA A 5 -6.16 15.09 -33.25
CA ALA A 5 -5.65 13.78 -33.69
C ALA A 5 -5.25 12.90 -32.48
N ALA A 6 -6.00 11.80 -32.31
CA ALA A 6 -5.66 10.67 -31.45
C ALA A 6 -4.58 9.79 -32.10
N ARG A 7 -3.71 9.18 -31.29
CA ARG A 7 -3.07 7.88 -31.59
C ARG A 7 -2.87 7.06 -30.32
N LEU A 8 -3.54 5.91 -30.29
CA LEU A 8 -3.31 4.78 -29.40
C LEU A 8 -1.87 4.26 -29.57
N THR A 9 -1.21 3.92 -28.45
CA THR A 9 -0.21 2.84 -28.45
C THR A 9 -0.28 2.09 -27.12
N ALA A 10 -0.61 0.80 -27.20
CA ALA A 10 -0.64 -0.15 -26.09
C ALA A 10 0.69 -0.87 -25.98
N VAL A 11 1.25 -1.06 -24.77
CA VAL A 11 2.29 -2.07 -24.51
C VAL A 11 2.21 -2.58 -23.06
N ALA A 12 1.82 -3.86 -22.96
CA ALA A 12 2.19 -4.94 -22.04
C ALA A 12 2.37 -4.70 -20.52
N ALA A 13 1.42 -5.26 -19.76
CA ALA A 13 1.56 -5.58 -18.34
C ALA A 13 2.31 -6.93 -18.16
N GLY A 14 3.39 -6.93 -17.38
CA GLY A 14 4.05 -8.13 -16.89
C GLY A 14 3.49 -8.52 -15.52
N ALA A 15 2.88 -9.70 -15.41
CA ALA A 15 2.42 -10.27 -14.15
C ALA A 15 3.53 -11.15 -13.55
N LEU A 16 4.04 -10.78 -12.37
CA LEU A 16 4.78 -11.68 -11.49
C LEU A 16 3.78 -12.31 -10.51
N ALA A 17 3.57 -13.62 -10.65
CA ALA A 17 2.88 -14.44 -9.65
C ALA A 17 3.91 -15.00 -8.66
N ILE A 18 3.83 -14.59 -7.40
CA ILE A 18 4.57 -15.23 -6.30
C ILE A 18 3.56 -16.15 -5.60
N GLY A 19 3.68 -17.45 -5.86
CA GLY A 19 2.86 -18.48 -5.21
C GLY A 19 3.44 -18.85 -3.85
N PHE A 20 2.61 -18.80 -2.80
CA PHE A 20 2.90 -19.47 -1.54
C PHE A 20 2.83 -21.00 -1.76
N THR A 21 3.94 -21.68 -1.53
CA THR A 21 4.05 -23.14 -1.58
C THR A 21 3.34 -23.76 -0.37
N GLY A 22 2.08 -24.13 -0.56
CA GLY A 22 1.38 -25.07 0.31
C GLY A 22 1.87 -26.51 0.07
N CYS A 23 2.22 -27.19 1.15
CA CYS A 23 2.56 -28.61 1.20
C CYS A 23 1.32 -29.46 0.87
N GLY A 24 1.42 -30.36 -0.11
CA GLY A 24 0.37 -31.32 -0.43
C GLY A 24 0.92 -32.46 -1.30
N GLY A 25 0.92 -33.67 -0.74
CA GLY A 25 1.29 -34.91 -1.43
C GLY A 25 0.16 -35.51 -2.27
N ASP A 26 0.57 -36.56 -2.99
CA ASP A 26 -0.18 -37.61 -3.71
C ASP A 26 -0.79 -37.35 -5.11
N ASP A 27 -0.18 -38.09 -6.04
CA ASP A 27 -0.62 -38.78 -7.27
C ASP A 27 -1.24 -38.09 -8.52
N PRO A 28 -0.72 -38.43 -9.73
CA PRO A 28 -1.12 -37.83 -11.01
C PRO A 28 -2.34 -38.55 -11.62
N THR A 29 -3.51 -37.92 -11.56
CA THR A 29 -4.61 -38.24 -12.47
C THR A 29 -4.67 -37.24 -13.61
N THR A 30 -4.30 -37.73 -14.80
CA THR A 30 -4.42 -37.08 -16.10
C THR A 30 -5.82 -36.52 -16.31
N SER A 31 -6.01 -35.23 -16.06
CA SER A 31 -7.24 -34.52 -16.43
C SER A 31 -6.90 -33.44 -17.43
N THR A 32 -7.47 -33.62 -18.62
CA THR A 32 -7.53 -32.68 -19.75
C THR A 32 -7.71 -31.25 -19.27
N VAL A 33 -6.69 -30.42 -19.45
CA VAL A 33 -6.77 -28.97 -19.31
C VAL A 33 -7.60 -28.43 -20.46
N THR A 34 -8.90 -28.30 -20.23
CA THR A 34 -9.74 -27.38 -20.98
C THR A 34 -9.20 -25.98 -20.70
N SER A 35 -8.46 -25.42 -21.65
CA SER A 35 -8.11 -24.01 -21.65
C SER A 35 -9.38 -23.19 -21.84
N SER A 36 -10.12 -22.95 -20.75
CA SER A 36 -11.09 -21.86 -20.68
C SER A 36 -10.32 -20.55 -20.60
N SER A 37 -9.91 -20.06 -21.77
CA SER A 37 -9.59 -18.64 -21.93
C SER A 37 -10.92 -17.89 -21.98
N SER A 38 -11.49 -17.68 -20.80
CA SER A 38 -12.55 -16.71 -20.59
C SER A 38 -11.92 -15.58 -19.81
N THR A 39 -11.49 -14.52 -20.49
CA THR A 39 -11.31 -13.19 -19.89
C THR A 39 -12.69 -12.59 -19.58
N THR A 40 -13.52 -13.33 -18.88
CA THR A 40 -14.59 -12.77 -18.08
C THR A 40 -13.88 -12.26 -16.84
N THR A 41 -13.85 -10.94 -16.64
CA THR A 41 -13.72 -10.38 -15.30
C THR A 41 -14.77 -11.11 -14.46
N SER A 42 -14.35 -12.13 -13.72
CA SER A 42 -15.28 -12.91 -12.91
C SER A 42 -15.94 -11.92 -11.98
N ALA A 43 -17.26 -11.79 -12.08
CA ALA A 43 -18.03 -11.04 -11.11
C ALA A 43 -17.76 -11.70 -9.76
N VAL A 44 -17.04 -11.00 -8.90
CA VAL A 44 -16.81 -11.42 -7.53
C VAL A 44 -18.09 -11.10 -6.77
N SER A 45 -18.50 -12.00 -5.87
CA SER A 45 -19.67 -11.72 -5.04
C SER A 45 -19.43 -10.48 -4.19
N THR A 46 -20.49 -9.70 -3.94
CA THR A 46 -20.36 -8.45 -3.17
C THR A 46 -19.76 -8.70 -1.78
N ASP A 47 -20.14 -9.79 -1.10
CA ASP A 47 -19.59 -10.14 0.22
C ASP A 47 -18.08 -10.48 0.18
N GLU A 48 -17.65 -11.27 -0.82
CA GLU A 48 -16.21 -11.59 -1.00
C GLU A 48 -15.42 -10.32 -1.35
N PHE A 49 -16.01 -9.44 -2.15
CA PHE A 49 -15.41 -8.16 -2.50
C PHE A 49 -15.24 -7.27 -1.26
N ILE A 50 -16.31 -7.11 -0.46
CA ILE A 50 -16.29 -6.31 0.78
C ILE A 50 -15.22 -6.85 1.73
N THR A 51 -15.20 -8.15 1.99
CA THR A 51 -14.22 -8.79 2.87
C THR A 51 -12.77 -8.52 2.41
N ALA A 52 -12.50 -8.69 1.11
CA ALA A 52 -11.17 -8.48 0.56
C ALA A 52 -10.78 -6.99 0.47
N ALA A 53 -11.76 -6.11 0.31
CA ALA A 53 -11.57 -4.66 0.33
C ALA A 53 -11.25 -4.16 1.73
N ASP A 54 -12.02 -4.58 2.73
CA ASP A 54 -11.86 -4.18 4.12
C ASP A 54 -10.51 -4.62 4.69
N ALA A 55 -10.04 -5.83 4.36
CA ALA A 55 -8.69 -6.26 4.74
C ALA A 55 -7.60 -5.30 4.20
N ARG A 56 -7.73 -4.85 2.94
CA ARG A 56 -6.77 -3.90 2.34
C ARG A 56 -6.89 -2.51 2.96
N CYS A 57 -8.10 -2.07 3.26
CA CYS A 57 -8.33 -0.79 3.92
C CYS A 57 -7.80 -0.81 5.36
N ALA A 58 -7.95 -1.90 6.10
CA ALA A 58 -7.35 -2.06 7.43
C ALA A 58 -5.81 -1.97 7.38
N GLU A 59 -5.18 -2.62 6.40
CA GLU A 59 -3.72 -2.51 6.18
C GLU A 59 -3.30 -1.08 5.84
N ALA A 60 -4.04 -0.40 4.96
CA ALA A 60 -3.78 0.98 4.59
C ALA A 60 -3.96 1.95 5.78
N ASN A 61 -5.03 1.77 6.55
CA ASN A 61 -5.31 2.54 7.76
C ASN A 61 -4.21 2.38 8.80
N ALA A 62 -3.70 1.15 8.99
CA ALA A 62 -2.57 0.89 9.87
C ALA A 62 -1.29 1.57 9.38
N ALA A 63 -1.04 1.55 8.06
CA ALA A 63 0.12 2.24 7.47
C ALA A 63 0.03 3.76 7.65
N VAL A 64 -1.14 4.36 7.39
CA VAL A 64 -1.38 5.80 7.61
C VAL A 64 -1.26 6.18 9.08
N ALA A 65 -1.84 5.40 9.99
CA ALA A 65 -1.72 5.64 11.43
C ALA A 65 -0.26 5.62 11.91
N ASN A 66 0.58 4.74 11.32
CA ASN A 66 2.00 4.70 11.61
C ASN A 66 2.72 5.98 11.15
N LEU A 67 2.33 6.57 10.01
CA LEU A 67 2.89 7.84 9.52
C LEU A 67 2.54 9.01 10.44
N SER A 68 1.28 9.10 10.90
CA SER A 68 0.85 10.17 11.82
C SER A 68 1.59 10.14 13.16
N SER A 69 2.05 8.97 13.58
CA SER A 69 2.82 8.80 14.80
C SER A 69 4.26 9.34 14.68
N GLU A 70 4.77 9.60 13.48
CA GLU A 70 6.11 10.11 13.21
C GLU A 70 6.21 11.66 13.24
N GLY A 71 5.08 12.37 13.35
CA GLY A 71 5.03 13.83 13.55
C GLY A 71 4.19 14.60 12.54
N SER A 72 4.29 15.93 12.56
CA SER A 72 3.46 16.85 11.76
C SER A 72 3.55 16.59 10.24
N ALA A 73 2.48 16.96 9.52
CA ALA A 73 2.35 16.85 8.07
C ALA A 73 3.53 17.53 7.34
N SER A 74 4.53 16.73 6.99
CA SER A 74 5.64 17.13 6.13
C SER A 74 5.36 16.70 4.70
N SER A 75 6.03 17.32 3.72
CA SER A 75 5.92 16.89 2.32
C SER A 75 6.23 15.40 2.13
N THR A 76 7.11 14.82 2.94
CA THR A 76 7.44 13.38 2.89
C THR A 76 6.32 12.52 3.46
N VAL A 77 5.65 12.95 4.53
CA VAL A 77 4.51 12.23 5.12
C VAL A 77 3.34 12.24 4.14
N ILE A 78 3.03 13.38 3.53
CA ILE A 78 1.94 13.51 2.53
C ILE A 78 2.21 12.65 1.31
N GLN A 79 3.47 12.54 0.86
CA GLN A 79 3.82 11.63 -0.23
C GLN A 79 3.59 10.17 0.12
N GLN A 80 4.02 9.73 1.30
CA GLN A 80 3.78 8.35 1.73
C GLN A 80 2.28 8.05 1.84
N GLN A 81 1.49 9.00 2.36
CA GLN A 81 0.04 8.85 2.42
C GLN A 81 -0.59 8.77 1.02
N LEU A 82 -0.17 9.62 0.09
CA LEU A 82 -0.60 9.56 -1.32
C LEU A 82 -0.28 8.20 -1.95
N ASP A 83 0.94 7.69 -1.75
CA ASP A 83 1.36 6.40 -2.29
C ASP A 83 0.54 5.24 -1.71
N ILE A 84 0.23 5.28 -0.40
CA ILE A 84 -0.64 4.29 0.26
C ILE A 84 -2.04 4.35 -0.36
N THR A 85 -2.67 5.53 -0.43
CA THR A 85 -4.03 5.68 -0.96
C THR A 85 -4.12 5.24 -2.43
N GLN A 86 -3.11 5.55 -3.25
CA GLN A 86 -3.03 5.08 -4.64
C GLN A 86 -2.91 3.56 -4.74
N GLN A 87 -2.08 2.95 -3.92
CA GLN A 87 -1.90 1.50 -3.89
C GLN A 87 -3.17 0.80 -3.42
N THR A 88 -3.86 1.34 -2.42
CA THR A 88 -5.16 0.84 -1.95
C THR A 88 -6.19 0.90 -3.06
N LEU A 89 -6.38 2.06 -3.71
CA LEU A 89 -7.34 2.20 -4.81
C LEU A 89 -7.04 1.23 -5.96
N LYS A 90 -5.76 1.07 -6.32
CA LYS A 90 -5.34 0.12 -7.35
C LYS A 90 -5.63 -1.32 -6.92
N GLY A 91 -5.37 -1.64 -5.67
CA GLY A 91 -5.62 -2.94 -5.07
C GLY A 91 -7.11 -3.30 -5.06
N LEU A 92 -7.95 -2.36 -4.67
CA LEU A 92 -9.41 -2.50 -4.67
C LEU A 92 -9.94 -2.76 -6.08
N LYS A 93 -9.49 -2.00 -7.07
CA LYS A 93 -9.88 -2.21 -8.48
C LYS A 93 -9.39 -3.56 -9.03
N ALA A 94 -8.30 -4.09 -8.50
CA ALA A 94 -7.77 -5.39 -8.90
C ALA A 94 -8.56 -6.58 -8.31
N LEU A 95 -9.42 -6.35 -7.31
CA LEU A 95 -10.30 -7.39 -6.76
C LEU A 95 -11.43 -7.78 -7.72
N GLY A 96 -11.70 -6.96 -8.74
CA GLY A 96 -12.81 -7.15 -9.68
C GLY A 96 -13.87 -6.07 -9.52
N THR A 97 -15.03 -6.29 -10.11
CA THR A 97 -16.18 -5.38 -9.99
C THR A 97 -17.37 -6.19 -9.47
N PRO A 98 -17.82 -5.94 -8.23
CA PRO A 98 -19.02 -6.56 -7.69
C PRO A 98 -20.27 -5.90 -8.30
N GLU A 99 -21.45 -6.42 -7.95
CA GLU A 99 -22.72 -5.76 -8.26
C GLU A 99 -22.86 -4.50 -7.41
N ASP A 100 -23.10 -3.37 -8.08
CA ASP A 100 -23.29 -2.04 -7.46
C ASP A 100 -24.52 -1.35 -8.09
N PRO A 101 -25.75 -1.75 -7.70
CA PRO A 101 -26.97 -1.23 -8.30
C PRO A 101 -27.22 0.24 -7.96
N ASP A 102 -26.72 0.71 -6.81
CA ASP A 102 -26.94 2.06 -6.30
C ASP A 102 -25.80 3.02 -6.66
N GLY A 103 -24.67 2.52 -7.18
CA GLY A 103 -23.53 3.32 -7.63
C GLY A 103 -22.56 3.72 -6.52
N SER A 104 -22.76 3.23 -5.29
CA SER A 104 -22.01 3.65 -4.11
C SER A 104 -20.55 3.23 -4.13
N LEU A 105 -20.20 2.14 -4.82
CA LEU A 105 -18.79 1.76 -5.05
C LEU A 105 -18.11 2.73 -6.02
N GLY A 106 -18.85 3.17 -7.05
CA GLY A 106 -18.40 4.20 -7.98
C GLY A 106 -18.10 5.51 -7.26
N ASP A 107 -19.06 5.98 -6.46
CA ASP A 107 -18.92 7.20 -5.66
C ASP A 107 -17.75 7.11 -4.68
N TYR A 108 -17.56 5.94 -4.03
CA TYR A 108 -16.41 5.69 -3.17
C TYR A 108 -15.09 5.82 -3.95
N TYR A 109 -14.98 5.21 -5.12
CA TYR A 109 -13.77 5.32 -5.94
C TYR A 109 -13.50 6.74 -6.44
N ASP A 110 -14.53 7.53 -6.68
CA ASP A 110 -14.38 8.92 -7.09
C ASP A 110 -13.93 9.79 -5.92
N ALA A 111 -14.51 9.60 -4.73
CA ALA A 111 -14.06 10.28 -3.51
C ALA A 111 -12.59 9.96 -3.17
N VAL A 112 -12.17 8.69 -3.28
CA VAL A 112 -10.76 8.30 -3.06
C VAL A 112 -9.82 8.89 -4.12
N LYS A 113 -10.25 9.03 -5.39
CA LYS A 113 -9.46 9.74 -6.41
C LYS A 113 -9.31 11.22 -6.09
N GLU A 114 -10.36 11.84 -5.58
CA GLU A 114 -10.32 13.24 -5.16
C GLU A 114 -9.32 13.42 -4.01
N GLN A 115 -9.32 12.54 -3.01
CA GLN A 115 -8.30 12.55 -1.96
C GLN A 115 -6.87 12.46 -2.53
N ILE A 116 -6.62 11.55 -3.48
CA ILE A 116 -5.31 11.42 -4.15
C ILE A 116 -4.92 12.74 -4.87
N SER A 117 -5.88 13.37 -5.54
CA SER A 117 -5.68 14.66 -6.23
C SER A 117 -5.32 15.77 -5.23
N LEU A 118 -6.08 15.88 -4.13
CA LEU A 118 -5.88 16.88 -3.09
C LEU A 118 -4.54 16.69 -2.36
N LEU A 119 -4.16 15.46 -2.03
CA LEU A 119 -2.84 15.15 -1.44
C LEU A 119 -1.69 15.55 -2.38
N GLY A 120 -1.84 15.32 -3.69
CA GLY A 120 -0.84 15.74 -4.68
C GLY A 120 -0.72 17.26 -4.81
N GLN A 121 -1.85 17.97 -4.75
CA GLN A 121 -1.87 19.43 -4.71
C GLN A 121 -1.25 19.96 -3.42
N GLN A 122 -1.54 19.34 -2.28
CA GLN A 122 -1.02 19.75 -0.98
C GLN A 122 0.50 19.59 -0.91
N GLN A 123 1.03 18.47 -1.42
CA GLN A 123 2.47 18.30 -1.59
C GLN A 123 3.08 19.41 -2.44
N SER A 124 2.47 19.72 -3.58
CA SER A 124 2.97 20.76 -4.50
C SER A 124 2.96 22.16 -3.86
N ALA A 125 1.92 22.47 -3.09
CA ALA A 125 1.80 23.71 -2.34
C ALA A 125 2.90 23.82 -1.26
N LEU A 126 3.11 22.75 -0.47
CA LEU A 126 4.17 22.69 0.53
C LEU A 126 5.57 22.80 -0.08
N ALA A 127 5.82 22.14 -1.21
CA ALA A 127 7.08 22.24 -1.94
C ALA A 127 7.34 23.66 -2.46
N SER A 128 6.28 24.41 -2.75
CA SER A 128 6.34 25.81 -3.18
C SER A 128 6.35 26.82 -2.02
N GLY A 129 6.20 26.35 -0.77
CA GLY A 129 6.10 27.20 0.41
C GLY A 129 4.75 27.92 0.56
N ASP A 130 3.72 27.50 -0.17
CA ASP A 130 2.38 28.09 -0.12
C ASP A 130 1.52 27.40 0.95
N SER A 131 1.73 27.79 2.21
CA SER A 131 0.99 27.23 3.35
C SER A 131 -0.50 27.55 3.31
N ALA A 132 -0.90 28.71 2.78
CA ALA A 132 -2.31 29.09 2.69
C ALA A 132 -3.10 28.16 1.76
N THR A 133 -2.50 27.79 0.61
CA THR A 133 -3.09 26.79 -0.28
C THR A 133 -3.08 25.40 0.36
N ALA A 134 -1.99 25.02 1.05
CA ALA A 134 -1.91 23.74 1.75
C ALA A 134 -3.01 23.58 2.82
N ASP A 135 -3.29 24.63 3.60
CA ASP A 135 -4.34 24.65 4.62
C ASP A 135 -5.74 24.56 4.00
N ALA A 136 -6.00 25.29 2.91
CA ALA A 136 -7.28 25.23 2.19
C ALA A 136 -7.53 23.84 1.55
N LEU A 137 -6.46 23.15 1.16
CA LEU A 137 -6.55 21.77 0.65
C LEU A 137 -6.85 20.76 1.75
N THR A 138 -6.39 20.99 2.99
CA THR A 138 -6.75 20.14 4.14
C THR A 138 -8.27 20.10 4.35
N THR A 139 -8.95 21.24 4.35
CA THR A 139 -10.42 21.26 4.50
C THR A 139 -11.15 20.53 3.37
N GLN A 140 -10.62 20.61 2.14
CA GLN A 140 -11.18 19.85 1.01
C GLN A 140 -10.91 18.35 1.16
N LEU A 141 -9.74 17.99 1.69
CA LEU A 141 -9.39 16.60 1.98
C LEU A 141 -10.36 16.02 3.02
N ASP A 142 -10.61 16.73 4.12
CA ASP A 142 -11.55 16.31 5.17
C ASP A 142 -12.96 16.07 4.60
N GLN A 143 -13.41 16.92 3.68
CA GLN A 143 -14.70 16.73 2.99
C GLN A 143 -14.67 15.48 2.09
N ALA A 144 -13.61 15.29 1.29
CA ALA A 144 -13.48 14.12 0.42
C ALA A 144 -13.33 12.80 1.22
N GLU A 145 -12.77 12.86 2.43
CA GLU A 145 -12.74 11.74 3.38
C GLU A 145 -14.14 11.43 3.92
N SER A 146 -14.91 12.45 4.29
CA SER A 146 -16.30 12.28 4.73
C SER A 146 -17.21 11.73 3.64
N ASP A 147 -17.03 12.19 2.40
CA ASP A 147 -17.76 11.69 1.23
C ASP A 147 -17.40 10.22 0.94
N ALA A 148 -16.10 9.88 1.00
CA ALA A 148 -15.65 8.50 0.86
C ALA A 148 -16.19 7.60 1.96
N GLN A 149 -16.20 8.05 3.21
CA GLN A 149 -16.76 7.31 4.34
C GLN A 149 -18.26 7.04 4.13
N THR A 150 -19.01 8.05 3.70
CA THR A 150 -20.46 7.92 3.44
C THR A 150 -20.73 6.92 2.31
N ALA A 151 -19.98 7.02 1.21
CA ALA A 151 -20.10 6.10 0.09
C ALA A 151 -19.69 4.67 0.48
N ALA A 152 -18.63 4.52 1.27
CA ALA A 152 -18.15 3.23 1.75
C ALA A 152 -19.17 2.52 2.65
N GLN A 153 -19.76 3.25 3.61
CA GLN A 153 -20.82 2.72 4.47
C GLN A 153 -22.08 2.36 3.67
N SER A 154 -22.41 3.16 2.64
CA SER A 154 -23.55 2.90 1.77
C SER A 154 -23.36 1.64 0.92
N PHE A 155 -22.12 1.33 0.54
CA PHE A 155 -21.78 0.09 -0.16
C PHE A 155 -21.70 -1.13 0.79
N GLY A 156 -21.40 -0.90 2.07
CA GLY A 156 -21.34 -1.94 3.10
C GLY A 156 -19.92 -2.27 3.58
N PHE A 157 -18.93 -1.43 3.29
CA PHE A 157 -17.59 -1.59 3.87
C PHE A 157 -17.57 -1.26 5.37
N GLU A 158 -16.81 -2.04 6.12
CA GLU A 158 -16.62 -1.87 7.56
C GLU A 158 -15.33 -1.09 7.87
N GLU A 159 -14.23 -1.44 7.21
CA GLU A 159 -12.90 -0.88 7.43
C GLU A 159 -12.60 0.25 6.45
N CYS A 160 -13.02 0.12 5.18
CA CYS A 160 -12.89 1.22 4.21
C CYS A 160 -13.81 2.42 4.54
N GLY A 161 -14.86 2.18 5.34
CA GLY A 161 -15.76 3.21 5.85
C GLY A 161 -15.36 3.79 7.21
N GLN A 162 -14.28 3.28 7.80
CA GLN A 162 -13.70 3.86 9.00
C GLN A 162 -12.52 4.75 8.61
N THR A 163 -12.54 5.99 9.08
CA THR A 163 -11.35 6.82 9.09
C THR A 163 -10.34 6.11 9.99
N GLY A 164 -9.23 5.63 9.43
CA GLY A 164 -8.06 5.33 10.25
C GLY A 164 -7.74 6.60 11.04
N THR A 165 -8.00 6.59 12.35
CA THR A 165 -7.62 7.66 13.29
C THR A 165 -6.22 8.19 12.91
N THR A 166 -5.99 9.42 12.44
CA THR A 166 -6.76 10.69 12.43
C THR A 166 -6.21 11.67 11.36
N ILE A 167 -7.05 12.51 10.77
CA ILE A 167 -6.69 13.89 10.37
C ILE A 167 -7.76 14.83 10.96
N SER A 168 -7.56 15.21 12.21
CA SER A 168 -8.04 16.50 12.68
C SER A 168 -6.82 17.17 13.28
N ALA A 169 -6.23 18.10 12.53
CA ALA A 169 -5.39 19.10 13.16
C ALA A 169 -6.34 19.97 14.00
N ASP A 170 -6.42 19.66 15.30
CA ASP A 170 -7.35 20.25 16.27
C ASP A 170 -8.83 19.81 16.15
N THR A 171 -9.20 18.78 16.90
CA THR A 171 -10.51 18.79 17.58
C THR A 171 -10.32 18.43 19.04
N THR A 172 -9.98 19.45 19.81
CA THR A 172 -10.50 19.61 21.16
C THR A 172 -12.04 19.58 21.08
N SER A 173 -12.61 18.37 21.08
CA SER A 173 -14.04 18.20 21.29
C SER A 173 -14.26 18.20 22.79
N ALA A 174 -14.75 19.34 23.27
CA ALA A 174 -15.07 19.59 24.66
C ALA A 174 -15.98 18.48 25.21
N VAL A 175 -15.47 17.73 26.19
CA VAL A 175 -16.32 16.96 27.11
C VAL A 175 -17.15 17.95 27.93
N PRO A 176 -18.49 17.86 27.99
CA PRO A 176 -19.22 18.52 29.06
C PRO A 176 -18.80 17.88 30.39
N SER A 177 -18.14 18.70 31.19
CA SER A 177 -17.82 18.52 32.60
C SER A 177 -19.09 18.26 33.41
N ASP A 178 -19.22 17.08 34.01
CA ASP A 178 -19.72 16.93 35.39
C ASP A 178 -19.49 15.49 35.88
N SER A 179 -18.38 15.26 36.59
CA SER A 179 -18.30 14.22 37.62
C SER A 179 -17.09 14.49 38.52
N PRO A 180 -17.27 14.61 39.86
CA PRO A 180 -16.19 14.98 40.75
C PRO A 180 -15.12 13.89 40.88
N ALA A 181 -13.87 14.36 40.91
CA ALA A 181 -12.65 13.60 40.98
C ALA A 181 -12.56 12.66 42.19
N THR A 182 -12.25 11.38 41.92
CA THR A 182 -11.55 10.51 42.87
C THR A 182 -10.06 10.53 42.55
N THR A 183 -9.31 11.22 43.39
CA THR A 183 -7.85 11.24 43.42
C THR A 183 -7.33 9.83 43.69
N VAL A 184 -6.81 9.15 42.66
CA VAL A 184 -5.97 7.96 42.84
C VAL A 184 -4.49 8.35 42.76
N SER A 185 -3.76 8.02 43.81
CA SER A 185 -2.34 8.27 43.99
C SER A 185 -1.52 7.53 42.93
N PRO A 186 -0.50 8.16 42.30
CA PRO A 186 0.34 7.48 41.32
C PRO A 186 1.19 6.40 42.02
N THR A 187 1.07 5.17 41.54
CA THR A 187 1.95 4.07 41.96
C THR A 187 3.25 4.18 41.15
N THR A 188 4.35 4.45 41.85
CA THR A 188 5.70 4.48 41.27
C THR A 188 6.03 3.09 40.73
N THR A 189 6.01 2.94 39.40
CA THR A 189 6.41 1.69 38.75
C THR A 189 7.91 1.75 38.51
N THR A 190 8.66 0.98 39.28
CA THR A 190 10.10 0.76 39.11
C THR A 190 10.37 0.25 37.68
N PRO A 191 11.27 0.88 36.90
CA PRO A 191 11.58 0.41 35.55
C PRO A 191 12.27 -0.96 35.58
N ALA A 192 11.85 -1.82 34.66
CA ALA A 192 12.45 -3.12 34.41
C ALA A 192 13.90 -2.97 33.91
N PRO A 193 14.82 -3.89 34.26
CA PRO A 193 16.21 -3.83 33.81
C PRO A 193 16.33 -3.98 32.29
N ALA A 194 17.30 -3.27 31.72
CA ALA A 194 17.60 -3.26 30.29
C ALA A 194 18.01 -4.65 29.76
N PRO A 195 17.71 -4.96 28.48
CA PRO A 195 18.13 -6.21 27.85
C PRO A 195 19.66 -6.26 27.70
N VAL A 196 20.26 -7.35 28.19
CA VAL A 196 21.67 -7.67 27.96
C VAL A 196 21.86 -8.11 26.50
N THR A 197 22.73 -7.40 25.78
CA THR A 197 23.16 -7.76 24.43
C THR A 197 24.13 -8.96 24.53
N PRO A 198 23.87 -10.10 23.87
CA PRO A 198 24.82 -11.21 23.85
C PRO A 198 26.05 -10.84 23.02
N GLU A 199 27.24 -11.17 23.55
CA GLU A 199 28.52 -11.01 22.87
C GLU A 199 28.61 -11.88 21.60
N PRO A 200 29.32 -11.42 20.55
CA PRO A 200 29.54 -12.19 19.34
C PRO A 200 30.43 -13.41 19.61
N VAL A 201 29.88 -14.61 19.40
CA VAL A 201 30.66 -15.85 19.42
C VAL A 201 31.61 -15.91 18.23
N THR A 202 32.91 -16.01 18.52
CA THR A 202 33.96 -16.22 17.51
C THR A 202 33.88 -17.66 16.98
N PRO A 203 33.77 -17.88 15.66
CA PRO A 203 33.74 -19.23 15.09
C PRO A 203 35.05 -19.98 15.34
N ALA A 204 34.94 -21.26 15.72
CA ALA A 204 36.07 -22.18 15.85
C ALA A 204 36.74 -22.44 14.48
N PRO A 205 38.07 -22.63 14.42
CA PRO A 205 38.76 -22.95 13.17
C PRO A 205 38.32 -24.34 12.66
N PRO A 206 38.15 -24.53 11.34
CA PRO A 206 37.83 -25.83 10.78
C PRO A 206 39.03 -26.78 10.89
N SER A 207 38.83 -27.86 11.65
CA SER A 207 39.72 -29.02 11.68
C SER A 207 39.73 -29.71 10.31
N GLY A 208 40.94 -30.01 9.83
CA GLY A 208 41.20 -30.64 8.55
C GLY A 208 40.57 -32.02 8.38
N GLY A 209 40.19 -32.30 7.13
CA GLY A 209 39.65 -33.59 6.68
C GLY A 209 40.05 -33.83 5.22
N THR A 210 41.03 -34.71 5.08
CA THR A 210 41.75 -35.18 3.90
C THR A 210 40.91 -35.96 2.88
N SER A 211 41.21 -35.74 1.58
CA SER A 211 41.16 -36.66 0.43
C SER A 211 39.87 -37.08 -0.28
N GLY A 212 39.90 -36.90 -1.62
CA GLY A 212 39.09 -37.56 -2.65
C GLY A 212 38.72 -36.55 -3.75
N GLY A 213 39.50 -36.35 -4.81
CA GLY A 213 39.86 -37.34 -5.82
C GLY A 213 38.78 -37.41 -6.89
N GLY A 214 38.81 -36.50 -7.87
CA GLY A 214 37.81 -36.44 -8.94
C GLY A 214 38.24 -35.53 -10.08
N THR A 215 39.01 -36.09 -11.01
CA THR A 215 39.40 -35.52 -12.31
C THR A 215 38.16 -35.24 -13.17
N GLY A 216 38.02 -34.00 -13.65
CA GLY A 216 36.95 -33.60 -14.56
C GLY A 216 37.39 -32.42 -15.42
N THR A 217 37.69 -32.71 -16.67
CA THR A 217 38.42 -31.92 -17.66
C THR A 217 37.50 -30.97 -18.44
N GLY A 218 37.96 -29.75 -18.72
CA GLY A 218 37.57 -28.93 -19.89
C GLY A 218 36.31 -28.07 -19.72
N GLY A 219 36.25 -26.82 -20.17
CA GLY A 219 37.21 -26.00 -20.88
C GLY A 219 36.61 -24.64 -21.25
N SER A 220 37.51 -23.70 -21.55
CA SER A 220 37.42 -22.68 -22.60
C SER A 220 36.31 -21.62 -22.52
N SER A 221 36.68 -20.38 -22.18
CA SER A 221 36.85 -19.25 -23.13
C SER A 221 35.54 -18.42 -23.21
N GLY A 222 35.47 -17.12 -22.95
CA GLY A 222 36.38 -16.02 -23.26
C GLY A 222 35.58 -14.98 -24.07
N GLY A 223 35.71 -13.68 -23.75
CA GLY A 223 35.22 -12.56 -24.58
C GLY A 223 34.53 -11.47 -23.75
N SER A 224 35.19 -10.39 -23.32
CA SER A 224 35.69 -9.22 -24.07
C SER A 224 34.61 -8.24 -24.54
N SER A 225 34.57 -7.08 -23.84
CA SER A 225 34.62 -5.70 -24.36
C SER A 225 33.60 -5.18 -25.37
N GLY A 226 33.14 -3.95 -25.15
CA GLY A 226 32.77 -3.04 -26.24
C GLY A 226 31.85 -1.90 -25.83
N GLY A 227 32.43 -0.78 -25.37
CA GLY A 227 31.74 0.51 -25.42
C GLY A 227 31.76 1.08 -26.85
N SER A 228 30.82 1.96 -27.17
CA SER A 228 31.01 2.99 -28.20
C SER A 228 29.95 4.08 -28.13
N SER A 229 30.48 5.28 -28.30
CA SER A 229 29.90 6.63 -28.28
C SER A 229 29.60 7.13 -29.70
N GLY A 230 28.79 8.19 -29.81
CA GLY A 230 28.59 9.02 -31.02
C GLY A 230 27.19 8.85 -31.63
N GLY A 231 26.50 9.88 -32.12
CA GLY A 231 26.91 11.25 -32.43
C GLY A 231 25.71 12.11 -32.83
N ILE A 232 26.02 13.37 -33.13
CA ILE A 232 25.16 14.54 -33.28
C ILE A 232 25.07 14.91 -34.77
N SER A 233 23.88 15.37 -35.20
CA SER A 233 23.61 16.31 -36.31
C SER A 233 23.94 15.89 -37.76
N PRO A 234 23.51 16.62 -38.82
CA PRO A 234 23.03 18.02 -38.91
C PRO A 234 21.57 18.25 -38.55
#